data_AF-K2CYP0-F1
#
_entry.id   AF-K2CYP0-F1
#
_cell.length_a   1.000
_cell.length_b   1.000
_cell.length_c   1.000
_cell.angle_alpha   90.00
_cell.angle_beta   90.00
_cell.angle_gamma   90.00
#
_symmetry.space_group_name_H-M   'P 1'
#
loop_
_entity.id
_entity.type
_entity.pdbx_description
1 polymer ?
#
loop_
_entity_poly.entity_id
_entity_poly.type
_entity_poly.pdbx_seq_one_letter_code
_entity_poly.pdbx_strand_id
1 'polypeptide(L)'
;FLPEQVSTLKKEFQLKACFLGSDKLQPETLVNNSSKNDWWINKLNSQQLNDLCKWIRNMSIFLEKECELHKIAYFDVSANYKEQIENSYRYLLSKQPHEDHGDP
;
A
#
# COMPACT_ATOMS: atom_id res chain seq x y z
N PHE A 1 -6.68 0.02 8.78
CA PHE A 1 -5.73 -0.50 9.77
C PHE A 1 -4.39 0.17 9.58
N LEU A 2 -3.76 0.63 10.66
CA LEU A 2 -2.39 1.14 10.65
C LEU A 2 -1.37 -0.01 10.70
N PRO A 3 -0.12 0.19 10.27
CA PRO A 3 0.91 -0.86 10.29
C PRO A 3 1.12 -1.48 11.67
N GLU A 4 1.07 -0.69 12.75
CA GLU A 4 1.10 -1.21 14.12
C GLU A 4 -0.01 -2.24 14.38
N GLN A 5 -1.26 -1.89 14.04
CA GLN A 5 -2.42 -2.77 14.24
C GLN A 5 -2.29 -4.05 13.40
N VAL A 6 -1.81 -3.92 12.16
CA VAL A 6 -1.57 -5.07 11.29
C VAL A 6 -0.46 -5.96 11.85
N SER A 7 0.58 -5.39 12.46
CA SER A 7 1.66 -6.16 13.10
C SER A 7 1.13 -7.03 14.23
N THR A 8 0.20 -6.52 15.05
CA THR A 8 -0.47 -7.28 16.10
C THR A 8 -1.29 -8.42 15.52
N LEU A 9 -2.16 -8.13 14.54
CA LEU A 9 -3.00 -9.14 13.89
C LEU A 9 -2.18 -10.22 13.17
N LYS A 10 -1.04 -9.84 12.57
CA LYS A 10 -0.13 -10.76 11.89
C LYS A 10 0.37 -11.85 12.84
N LYS A 11 0.68 -11.48 14.09
CA LYS A 11 1.14 -12.42 15.13
C LYS A 11 -0.01 -13.28 15.66
N GLU A 12 -1.15 -12.65 15.94
CA GLU A 12 -2.31 -13.32 16.52
C GLU A 12 -2.91 -14.38 15.59
N PHE A 13 -3.04 -14.05 14.30
CA PHE A 13 -3.71 -14.90 13.31
C PHE A 13 -2.74 -15.58 12.34
N GLN A 14 -1.43 -15.43 12.54
CA GLN A 14 -0.36 -15.97 11.67
C GLN A 14 -0.52 -15.57 10.18
N LEU A 15 -1.07 -14.38 9.93
CA LEU A 15 -1.38 -13.92 8.58
C LEU A 15 -0.12 -13.39 7.86
N LYS A 16 -0.17 -13.35 6.52
CA LYS A 16 0.70 -12.46 5.74
C LYS A 16 -0.06 -11.18 5.42
N ALA A 17 0.63 -10.06 5.55
CA ALA A 17 0.07 -8.76 5.25
C ALA A 17 1.16 -7.85 4.65
N CYS A 18 0.74 -7.02 3.71
CA CYS A 18 1.54 -5.94 3.14
C CYS A 18 0.66 -4.72 2.93
N PHE A 19 1.29 -3.56 2.80
CA PHE A 19 0.63 -2.31 2.42
C PHE A 19 0.99 -1.94 0.99
N LEU A 20 0.07 -1.26 0.33
CA LEU A 20 0.28 -0.63 -0.97
C LEU A 20 0.16 0.88 -0.77
N GLY A 21 1.06 1.63 -1.40
CA GLY A 21 0.97 3.09 -1.43
C GLY A 21 1.35 3.65 -2.79
N SER A 22 1.27 4.96 -2.93
CA SER A 22 1.50 5.66 -4.20
C SER A 22 2.11 7.04 -3.94
N ASP A 23 3.39 7.06 -3.56
CA ASP A 23 4.12 8.26 -3.10
C ASP A 23 4.41 9.29 -4.22
N LYS A 24 4.34 8.87 -5.49
CA LYS A 24 4.54 9.71 -6.67
C LYS A 24 3.23 10.01 -7.43
N LEU A 25 2.07 9.77 -6.83
CA LEU A 25 0.76 10.00 -7.48
C LEU A 25 0.63 11.45 -8.00
N GLN A 26 0.30 11.58 -9.28
CA GLN A 26 -0.03 12.86 -9.92
C GLN A 26 -1.53 12.96 -10.23
N PRO A 27 -2.10 14.17 -10.28
CA PRO A 27 -3.48 14.43 -10.67
C PRO A 27 -3.88 13.74 -11.99
N GLU A 28 -3.02 13.83 -13.01
CA GLU A 28 -3.28 13.28 -14.34
C GLU A 28 -3.39 11.75 -14.28
N THR A 29 -2.54 11.10 -13.48
CA THR A 29 -2.59 9.66 -13.26
C THR A 29 -3.90 9.25 -12.62
N LEU A 30 -4.41 10.01 -11.65
CA LEU A 30 -5.68 9.71 -10.98
C LEU A 30 -6.87 9.87 -11.94
N VAL A 31 -6.87 10.92 -12.75
CA VAL A 31 -7.93 11.17 -13.75
C VAL A 31 -7.90 10.11 -14.85
N ASN A 32 -6.72 9.79 -15.39
CA ASN A 32 -6.58 8.82 -16.49
C ASN A 32 -6.94 7.39 -16.08
N ASN A 33 -6.75 7.04 -14.81
CA ASN A 33 -7.13 5.73 -14.27
C ASN A 33 -8.53 5.71 -13.64
N SER A 34 -9.23 6.85 -13.62
CA SER A 34 -10.61 6.89 -13.13
C SER A 34 -11.53 6.16 -14.10
N SER A 35 -12.40 5.32 -13.56
CA SER A 35 -13.47 4.70 -14.33
C SER A 35 -14.57 5.71 -14.61
N LYS A 36 -15.42 5.44 -15.61
CA LYS A 36 -16.63 6.24 -15.86
C LYS A 36 -17.59 6.29 -14.65
N ASN A 37 -17.45 5.36 -13.72
CA ASN A 37 -18.25 5.28 -12.50
C ASN A 37 -17.68 6.12 -11.35
N ASP A 38 -16.46 6.65 -11.49
CA ASP A 38 -15.82 7.52 -10.50
C ASP A 38 -16.29 8.97 -10.64
N TRP A 39 -17.62 9.16 -10.59
CA TRP A 39 -18.29 10.45 -10.76
C TRP A 39 -17.77 11.54 -9.81
N TRP A 40 -17.22 11.13 -8.66
CA TRP A 40 -16.69 12.02 -7.65
C TRP A 40 -15.37 12.69 -8.08
N ILE A 41 -14.53 12.00 -8.87
CA ILE A 41 -13.27 12.57 -9.39
C ILE A 41 -13.57 13.76 -10.30
N ASN A 42 -14.58 13.63 -11.15
CA ASN A 42 -15.01 14.68 -12.07
C ASN A 42 -15.63 15.91 -11.39
N LYS A 43 -15.93 15.84 -10.09
CA LYS A 43 -16.44 16.97 -9.31
C LYS A 43 -15.34 17.77 -8.61
N LEU A 44 -14.10 17.25 -8.58
CA LEU A 44 -12.98 17.96 -8.00
C LEU A 44 -12.48 19.02 -8.96
N ASN A 45 -12.31 20.25 -8.46
CA ASN A 45 -11.52 21.23 -9.19
C ASN A 45 -10.02 20.92 -9.08
N SER A 46 -9.18 21.60 -9.87
CA SER A 46 -7.74 21.34 -9.92
C SER A 46 -7.05 21.49 -8.56
N GLN A 47 -7.51 22.41 -7.71
CA GLN A 47 -6.93 22.59 -6.37
C GLN A 47 -7.27 21.39 -5.47
N GLN A 48 -8.54 20.98 -5.44
CA GLN A 48 -9.00 19.83 -4.65
C GLN A 48 -8.33 18.52 -5.10
N LEU A 49 -8.14 18.34 -6.41
CA LEU A 49 -7.45 17.19 -6.96
C LEU A 49 -5.97 17.16 -6.54
N ASN A 50 -5.29 18.31 -6.60
CA ASN A 50 -3.92 18.45 -6.11
C ASN A 50 -3.80 18.16 -4.61
N ASP A 51 -4.74 18.68 -3.81
CA ASP A 51 -4.76 18.45 -2.36
C ASP A 51 -5.00 16.97 -2.03
N LEU A 52 -5.90 16.31 -2.77
CA LEU A 52 -6.12 14.87 -2.65
C LEU A 52 -4.84 14.08 -2.98
N CYS A 53 -4.21 14.34 -4.12
CA CYS A 53 -2.96 13.68 -4.50
C CYS A 53 -1.85 13.95 -3.47
N LYS A 54 -1.75 15.18 -2.94
CA LYS A 54 -0.79 15.52 -1.87
C LYS A 54 -1.07 14.72 -0.60
N TRP A 55 -2.34 14.60 -0.20
CA TRP A 55 -2.74 13.81 0.96
C TRP A 55 -2.39 12.32 0.77
N ILE A 56 -2.71 11.74 -0.40
CA ILE A 56 -2.38 10.33 -0.72
C ILE A 56 -0.87 10.09 -0.65
N ARG A 57 -0.06 10.99 -1.22
CA ARG A 57 1.40 10.89 -1.18
C ARG A 57 1.94 10.95 0.24
N ASN A 58 1.49 11.91 1.03
CA ASN A 58 1.91 12.07 2.42
C ASN A 58 1.54 10.84 3.26
N MET A 59 0.34 10.31 3.07
CA MET A 59 -0.09 9.07 3.74
C MET A 59 0.73 7.86 3.31
N SER A 60 1.07 7.76 2.02
CA SER A 60 1.90 6.68 1.49
C SER A 60 3.31 6.69 2.11
N ILE A 61 3.94 7.87 2.17
CA ILE A 61 5.26 8.06 2.80
C ILE A 61 5.20 7.74 4.31
N PHE A 62 4.12 8.14 4.99
CA PHE A 62 3.91 7.79 6.38
C PHE A 62 3.79 6.27 6.56
N LEU A 63 2.96 5.61 5.75
CA LEU A 63 2.76 4.17 5.82
C LEU A 63 4.04 3.38 5.51
N GLU A 64 4.85 3.83 4.54
CA GLU A 64 6.12 3.21 4.21
C GLU A 64 7.07 3.17 5.43
N LYS A 65 7.23 4.32 6.10
CA LYS A 65 8.05 4.42 7.31
C LYS A 65 7.54 3.56 8.45
N GLU A 66 6.23 3.56 8.68
CA GLU A 66 5.60 2.73 9.71
C GLU A 66 5.73 1.24 9.38
N CYS A 67 5.59 0.85 8.12
CA CYS A 67 5.81 -0.52 7.67
C CYS A 67 7.26 -0.98 7.92
N GLU A 68 8.24 -0.12 7.70
CA GLU A 68 9.64 -0.39 8.03
C GLU A 68 9.83 -0.66 9.54
N LEU A 69 9.30 0.21 10.40
CA LEU A 69 9.35 0.05 11.86
C LEU A 69 8.73 -1.27 12.34
N HIS A 70 7.62 -1.67 11.72
CA HIS A 70 6.87 -2.87 12.10
C HIS A 70 7.25 -4.14 11.32
N LYS A 71 8.27 -4.08 10.45
CA LYS A 71 8.72 -5.19 9.59
C LYS A 71 7.59 -5.76 8.72
N ILE A 72 6.78 -4.88 8.15
CA ILE A 72 5.69 -5.21 7.22
C ILE A 72 6.14 -4.84 5.82
N ALA A 73 5.88 -5.70 4.84
CA ALA A 73 6.21 -5.38 3.46
C ALA A 73 5.34 -4.23 2.94
N TYR A 74 5.97 -3.31 2.22
CA TYR A 74 5.33 -2.18 1.56
C TYR A 74 5.70 -2.16 0.09
N PHE A 75 4.74 -1.88 -0.78
CA PHE A 75 4.94 -1.77 -2.22
C PHE A 75 4.39 -0.43 -2.73
N ASP A 76 5.27 0.39 -3.29
CA ASP A 76 4.88 1.62 -3.97
C ASP A 76 4.44 1.30 -5.40
N VAL A 77 3.14 1.44 -5.68
CA VAL A 77 2.55 1.13 -6.99
C VAL A 77 2.61 2.30 -7.97
N SER A 78 3.15 3.46 -7.55
CA SER A 78 3.11 4.69 -8.37
C SER A 78 4.02 4.63 -9.60
N ALA A 79 5.14 3.90 -9.54
CA ALA A 79 6.10 3.83 -10.64
C ALA A 79 5.79 2.72 -11.66
N ASN A 80 5.47 1.51 -11.19
CA ASN A 80 5.12 0.37 -12.04
C ASN A 80 3.99 -0.43 -11.41
N TYR A 81 2.76 0.04 -11.62
CA TYR A 81 1.56 -0.53 -11.00
C TYR A 81 1.47 -2.06 -11.18
N LYS A 82 1.60 -2.55 -12.42
CA LYS A 82 1.41 -3.98 -12.72
C LYS A 82 2.45 -4.84 -12.00
N GLU A 83 3.71 -4.46 -12.09
CA GLU A 83 4.81 -5.20 -11.46
C GLU A 83 4.68 -5.18 -9.94
N GLN A 84 4.38 -4.04 -9.33
CA GLN A 84 4.34 -3.89 -7.88
C GLN A 84 3.14 -4.61 -7.27
N ILE A 85 2.01 -4.61 -7.96
CA ILE A 85 0.86 -5.45 -7.60
C ILE A 85 1.25 -6.94 -7.69
N GLU A 86 1.90 -7.37 -8.76
CA GLU A 86 2.34 -8.76 -8.90
C GLU A 86 3.32 -9.16 -7.79
N ASN A 87 4.28 -8.30 -7.45
CA ASN A 87 5.22 -8.49 -6.35
C ASN A 87 4.50 -8.62 -5.01
N SER A 88 3.45 -7.81 -4.77
CA SER A 88 2.64 -7.91 -3.56
C SER A 88 1.90 -9.25 -3.47
N TYR A 89 1.35 -9.76 -4.58
CA TYR A 89 0.73 -11.08 -4.61
C TYR A 89 1.75 -12.20 -4.37
N ARG A 90 2.92 -12.13 -5.02
CA ARG A 90 4.01 -13.09 -4.81
C ARG A 90 4.44 -13.11 -3.35
N TYR A 91 4.53 -11.95 -2.70
CA TYR A 91 4.81 -11.86 -1.27
C TYR A 91 3.74 -12.58 -0.42
N LEU A 92 2.46 -12.28 -0.66
CA LEU A 92 1.35 -12.88 0.08
C LEU A 92 1.23 -14.40 -0.12
N LEU A 93 1.55 -14.90 -1.32
CA LEU A 93 1.44 -16.33 -1.67
C LEU A 93 2.73 -17.12 -1.42
N SER A 94 3.86 -16.46 -1.17
CA SER A 94 5.10 -17.16 -0.83
C SER A 94 4.91 -18.01 0.43
N LYS A 95 5.70 -19.09 0.59
CA LYS A 95 5.69 -19.83 1.86
C LYS A 95 6.22 -18.92 2.98
N GLN A 96 5.66 -19.00 4.18
CA GLN A 96 6.34 -18.42 5.34
C GLN A 96 7.67 -19.20 5.49
N PRO A 97 8.80 -18.54 5.79
CA PRO A 97 9.92 -19.27 6.36
C PRO A 97 9.35 -20.05 7.55
N HIS A 98 9.54 -21.37 7.58
CA HIS A 98 9.40 -22.09 8.84
C HIS A 98 10.35 -21.38 9.81
N GLU A 99 9.80 -20.80 10.88
CA GLU A 99 10.61 -20.55 12.05
C GLU A 99 11.04 -21.97 12.49
N ASP A 100 12.30 -22.32 12.21
CA ASP A 100 12.96 -23.48 12.79
C ASP A 100 12.94 -23.23 14.31
N HIS A 101 11.86 -23.68 14.94
CA HIS A 101 11.93 -24.08 16.33
C HIS A 101 12.82 -25.32 16.33
N GLY A 102 14.11 -25.07 16.43
CA GLY A 102 15.07 -26.09 16.81
C GLY A 102 14.61 -26.65 18.15
N ASP A 103 13.86 -27.75 18.09
CA ASP A 103 13.65 -28.58 19.25
C ASP A 103 14.96 -29.35 19.52
N PRO A 104 15.36 -29.43 20.80
CA PRO A 104 16.66 -29.95 21.25
C PRO A 104 16.88 -31.45 21.01
#